data_AF-W9GZH6-F1
#
_entry.id   AF-W9GZH6-F1
#
_cell.length_a   1.000
_cell.length_b   1.000
_cell.length_c   1.000
_cell.angle_alpha   90.00
_cell.angle_beta   90.00
_cell.angle_gamma   90.00
#
_symmetry.space_group_name_H-M   'P 1'
#
loop_
_entity.id
_entity.type
_entity.pdbx_description
1 polymer ?
#
loop_
_entity_poly.entity_id
_entity_poly.type
_entity_poly.pdbx_seq_one_letter_code
_entity_poly.pdbx_strand_id
1 'polypeptide(L)'
;MKHEPETIPSPSDLLDTLRDLRRAVAAEGRTIWRDWKVGDQRRRFRVGALNFAHYLALRRRDLRALQADLMPYGLSSLGRSEGRVLANLDATINALTAITGGVPRHYPRPHAFFRGDRMLRAGTDELFGPVQEGERVTRIMVTLPTEAADGTDLLAALLRNGTEVVRINCAHDDPEVWAAMIGNLRAAERATGRRARILADLGGPKVRTGEVRTAECGHRRIVSGDRILLTAGGFAPIERHPFQVVCEPAEIVGRLRVGDPVFLDDGKLGGVVERLDGAGVVVRVEQVGPKGFKPKPEKGLNFPATDLGLLPLTAEDRRSLDFIASRVDLIGYSFVRSGADVRLLQDELAKRRPDDWNSLGLVAKIETPVAVRNLPEIIVQAASRQPFGVMIARGDLAVEIGFERLAEMQEEILWLCEAAHVPVIWATQVLESLVKKGLPTRGDMTDAAMSARAECVMLNKGPHVAEAVAALDHLLTRMAANQTKKTPMLRALRSW
;
A
#
# COMPACT_ATOMS: atom_id res chain seq x y z
N MET A 1 19.09 -7.27 -29.35
CA MET A 1 19.15 -8.74 -29.42
C MET A 1 20.52 -9.18 -28.95
N LYS A 2 20.67 -9.55 -27.68
CA LYS A 2 21.86 -10.29 -27.22
C LYS A 2 21.65 -11.75 -27.63
N HIS A 3 22.67 -12.38 -28.20
CA HIS A 3 22.67 -13.79 -28.62
C HIS A 3 21.91 -14.66 -27.62
N GLU A 4 20.85 -15.33 -28.08
CA GLU A 4 20.27 -16.44 -27.34
C GLU A 4 21.34 -17.54 -27.28
N PRO A 5 21.66 -18.07 -26.09
CA PRO A 5 22.62 -19.16 -26.00
C PRO A 5 22.08 -20.38 -26.76
N GLU A 6 22.80 -20.83 -27.78
CA GLU A 6 22.43 -21.98 -28.62
C GLU A 6 22.47 -23.32 -27.85
N THR A 7 23.08 -23.33 -26.65
CA THR A 7 23.28 -24.54 -25.84
C THR A 7 22.72 -24.37 -24.43
N ILE A 8 21.88 -25.31 -24.01
CA ILE A 8 21.37 -25.40 -22.64
C ILE A 8 22.54 -25.70 -21.70
N PRO A 9 22.73 -24.96 -20.59
CA PRO A 9 23.81 -25.23 -19.63
C PRO A 9 23.73 -26.63 -19.03
N SER A 10 24.87 -27.23 -18.71
CA SER A 10 24.92 -28.56 -18.11
C SER A 10 24.09 -28.63 -16.81
N PRO A 11 23.30 -29.70 -16.59
CA PRO A 11 22.57 -29.89 -15.34
C PRO A 11 23.47 -29.85 -14.10
N SER A 12 24.72 -30.32 -14.22
CA SER A 12 25.70 -30.28 -13.14
C SER A 12 26.11 -28.85 -12.78
N ASP A 13 26.34 -28.00 -13.77
CA ASP A 13 26.73 -26.60 -13.56
C ASP A 13 25.59 -25.80 -12.91
N LEU A 14 24.35 -26.06 -13.34
CA LEU A 14 23.15 -25.48 -12.72
C LEU A 14 22.96 -25.96 -11.28
N LEU A 15 23.31 -27.21 -10.98
CA LEU A 15 23.22 -27.77 -9.63
C LEU A 15 24.18 -27.08 -8.69
N ASP A 16 25.43 -26.88 -9.13
CA ASP A 16 26.43 -26.18 -8.34
C ASP A 16 26.08 -24.71 -8.16
N THR A 17 25.63 -24.04 -9.22
CA THR A 17 25.11 -22.67 -9.16
C THR A 17 23.97 -22.52 -8.15
N LEU A 18 22.99 -23.44 -8.14
CA LEU A 18 21.89 -23.42 -7.18
C LEU A 18 22.35 -23.70 -5.75
N ARG A 19 23.30 -24.62 -5.55
CA ARG A 19 23.88 -24.91 -4.23
C ARG A 19 24.61 -23.70 -3.67
N ASP A 20 25.39 -23.00 -4.48
CA ASP A 20 26.05 -21.74 -4.11
C ASP A 20 25.05 -20.65 -3.77
N LEU A 21 24.05 -20.43 -4.66
CA LEU A 21 22.98 -19.48 -4.42
C LEU A 21 22.27 -19.77 -3.09
N ARG A 22 21.90 -21.02 -2.85
CA ARG A 22 21.22 -21.43 -1.62
C ARG A 22 22.08 -21.23 -0.39
N ARG A 23 23.37 -21.56 -0.43
CA ARG A 23 24.31 -21.30 0.69
C ARG A 23 24.40 -19.81 0.98
N ALA A 24 24.59 -18.98 -0.04
CA ALA A 24 24.71 -17.54 0.09
C ALA A 24 23.43 -16.90 0.65
N VAL A 25 22.27 -17.24 0.08
CA VAL A 25 20.96 -16.77 0.54
C VAL A 25 20.70 -17.15 2.00
N ALA A 26 21.00 -18.40 2.39
CA ALA A 26 20.81 -18.85 3.76
C ALA A 26 21.78 -18.16 4.74
N ALA A 27 23.02 -17.88 4.35
CA ALA A 27 23.99 -17.19 5.18
C ALA A 27 23.63 -15.71 5.36
N GLU A 28 23.45 -14.98 4.26
CA GLU A 28 23.09 -13.56 4.26
C GLU A 28 21.74 -13.30 4.91
N GLY A 29 20.71 -14.11 4.60
CA GLY A 29 19.40 -13.95 5.21
C GLY A 29 19.43 -14.21 6.72
N ARG A 30 20.24 -15.14 7.21
CA ARG A 30 20.43 -15.31 8.67
C ARG A 30 21.11 -14.10 9.31
N THR A 31 22.06 -13.46 8.63
CA THR A 31 22.68 -12.22 9.12
C THR A 31 21.64 -11.11 9.22
N ILE A 32 20.92 -10.83 8.12
CA ILE A 32 19.85 -9.82 8.09
C ILE A 32 18.82 -10.07 9.20
N TRP A 33 18.36 -11.32 9.35
CA TRP A 33 17.36 -11.68 10.36
C TRP A 33 17.86 -11.49 11.81
N ARG A 34 19.14 -11.75 12.08
CA ARG A 34 19.75 -11.51 13.40
C ARG A 34 19.86 -10.01 13.69
N ASP A 35 20.24 -9.21 12.69
CA ASP A 35 20.39 -7.76 12.82
C ASP A 35 19.06 -7.07 13.15
N TRP A 36 17.95 -7.62 12.64
CA TRP A 36 16.60 -7.18 12.98
C TRP A 36 16.19 -7.41 14.44
N LYS A 37 16.89 -8.28 15.17
CA LYS A 37 16.63 -8.58 16.61
C LYS A 37 15.14 -8.86 16.89
N VAL A 38 14.50 -9.64 16.02
CA VAL A 38 13.07 -9.98 16.13
C VAL A 38 12.82 -10.74 17.44
N GLY A 39 12.12 -10.10 18.37
CA GLY A 39 11.79 -10.66 19.68
C GLY A 39 10.78 -11.79 19.64
N ASP A 40 10.40 -12.31 20.81
CA ASP A 40 9.46 -13.43 20.96
C ASP A 40 8.00 -13.03 21.12
N GLN A 41 7.70 -11.73 21.07
CA GLN A 41 6.36 -11.16 21.27
C GLN A 41 5.34 -11.76 20.29
N ARG A 42 5.69 -11.88 19.00
CA ARG A 42 4.89 -12.57 17.99
C ARG A 42 5.67 -13.73 17.37
N ARG A 43 5.68 -14.88 18.05
CA ARG A 43 6.36 -16.12 17.59
C ARG A 43 6.04 -16.49 16.14
N ARG A 44 4.80 -16.25 15.70
CA ARG A 44 4.37 -16.48 14.32
C ARG A 44 5.18 -15.65 13.31
N PHE A 45 5.44 -14.37 13.61
CA PHE A 45 6.15 -13.48 12.70
C PHE A 45 7.65 -13.81 12.59
N ARG A 46 8.27 -14.40 13.62
CA ARG A 46 9.70 -14.81 13.56
C ARG A 46 10.03 -15.66 12.32
N VAL A 47 9.10 -16.54 11.93
CA VAL A 47 9.27 -17.40 10.75
C VAL A 47 9.08 -16.61 9.45
N GLY A 48 8.10 -15.70 9.40
CA GLY A 48 7.90 -14.79 8.27
C GLY A 48 9.10 -13.87 8.08
N ALA A 49 9.62 -13.27 9.16
CA ALA A 49 10.83 -12.46 9.15
C ALA A 49 12.04 -13.24 8.62
N LEU A 50 12.24 -14.51 9.02
CA LEU A 50 13.35 -15.30 8.51
C LEU A 50 13.22 -15.55 7.00
N ASN A 51 12.02 -15.90 6.54
CA ASN A 51 11.77 -16.07 5.10
C ASN A 51 11.97 -14.76 4.33
N PHE A 52 11.51 -13.64 4.90
CA PHE A 52 11.68 -12.31 4.34
C PHE A 52 13.15 -11.92 4.19
N ALA A 53 13.96 -12.18 5.22
CA ALA A 53 15.40 -11.95 5.15
C ALA A 53 16.08 -12.79 4.06
N HIS A 54 15.68 -14.06 3.90
CA HIS A 54 16.14 -14.89 2.77
C HIS A 54 15.68 -14.32 1.42
N TYR A 55 14.47 -13.77 1.33
CA TYR A 55 13.97 -13.18 0.09
C TYR A 55 14.77 -11.93 -0.29
N LEU A 56 15.06 -11.05 0.67
CA LEU A 56 15.91 -9.89 0.45
C LEU A 56 17.32 -10.31 0.00
N ALA A 57 17.91 -11.33 0.62
CA ALA A 57 19.20 -11.88 0.18
C ALA A 57 19.12 -12.44 -1.25
N LEU A 58 18.06 -13.17 -1.58
CA LEU A 58 17.84 -13.71 -2.93
C LEU A 58 17.73 -12.59 -3.98
N ARG A 59 16.96 -11.54 -3.69
CA ARG A 59 16.65 -10.45 -4.63
C ARG A 59 17.76 -9.40 -4.79
N ARG A 60 18.89 -9.55 -4.08
CA ARG A 60 20.14 -8.81 -4.36
C ARG A 60 20.87 -9.29 -5.62
N ARG A 61 20.35 -10.33 -6.28
CA ARG A 61 20.94 -10.98 -7.45
C ARG A 61 19.97 -10.93 -8.62
N ASP A 62 20.50 -10.73 -9.82
CA ASP A 62 19.70 -10.92 -11.03
C ASP A 62 19.62 -12.40 -11.36
N LEU A 63 18.41 -12.95 -11.26
CA LEU A 63 18.18 -14.38 -11.45
C LEU A 63 17.72 -14.72 -12.87
N ARG A 64 17.47 -13.75 -13.75
CA ARG A 64 16.76 -13.98 -15.02
C ARG A 64 17.43 -15.04 -15.90
N ALA A 65 18.77 -15.02 -15.98
CA ALA A 65 19.52 -16.04 -16.71
C ALA A 65 19.27 -17.44 -16.11
N LEU A 66 19.49 -17.60 -14.80
CA LEU A 66 19.23 -18.85 -14.09
C LEU A 66 17.77 -19.32 -14.25
N GLN A 67 16.80 -18.42 -14.26
CA GLN A 67 15.39 -18.78 -14.48
C GLN A 67 15.18 -19.38 -15.86
N ALA A 68 15.76 -18.76 -16.90
CA ALA A 68 15.70 -19.26 -18.26
C ALA A 68 16.39 -20.63 -18.39
N ASP A 69 17.54 -20.80 -17.74
CA ASP A 69 18.33 -22.03 -17.81
C ASP A 69 17.66 -23.22 -17.10
N LEU A 70 16.85 -22.97 -16.07
CA LEU A 70 16.11 -24.02 -15.34
C LEU A 70 14.89 -24.54 -16.11
N MET A 71 14.27 -23.71 -16.94
CA MET A 71 12.99 -24.02 -17.60
C MET A 71 13.06 -25.20 -18.59
N PRO A 72 14.09 -25.34 -19.46
CA PRO A 72 14.22 -26.48 -20.37
C PRO A 72 14.28 -27.84 -19.68
N TYR A 73 14.76 -27.87 -18.43
CA TYR A 73 14.77 -29.08 -17.60
C TYR A 73 13.44 -29.37 -16.89
N GLY A 74 12.40 -28.59 -17.16
CA GLY A 74 11.09 -28.70 -16.51
C GLY A 74 11.10 -28.28 -15.03
N LEU A 75 12.13 -27.54 -14.59
CA LEU A 75 12.31 -27.15 -13.20
C LEU A 75 11.58 -25.84 -12.86
N SER A 76 11.39 -25.61 -11.56
CA SER A 76 10.89 -24.33 -11.04
C SER A 76 11.79 -23.18 -11.48
N SER A 77 11.22 -22.17 -12.15
CA SER A 77 11.90 -20.91 -12.46
C SER A 77 12.10 -20.01 -11.23
N LEU A 78 11.83 -20.49 -10.01
CA LEU A 78 11.89 -19.73 -8.75
C LEU A 78 10.98 -18.49 -8.69
N GLY A 79 10.18 -18.22 -9.72
CA GLY A 79 9.34 -17.02 -9.83
C GLY A 79 8.13 -16.99 -8.88
N ARG A 80 7.94 -18.03 -8.06
CA ARG A 80 6.87 -18.18 -7.06
C ARG A 80 7.46 -18.60 -5.71
N SER A 81 8.58 -17.99 -5.33
CA SER A 81 9.38 -18.36 -4.16
C SER A 81 9.21 -17.44 -2.96
N GLU A 82 8.49 -16.32 -3.11
CA GLU A 82 8.32 -15.25 -2.11
C GLU A 82 8.04 -15.83 -0.72
N GLY A 83 6.92 -16.53 -0.56
CA GLY A 83 6.51 -17.07 0.74
C GLY A 83 7.33 -18.27 1.25
N ARG A 84 8.35 -18.75 0.51
CA ARG A 84 9.02 -20.04 0.79
C ARG A 84 10.42 -20.19 0.17
N VAL A 85 11.28 -19.19 0.33
CA VAL A 85 12.53 -19.03 -0.44
C VAL A 85 13.42 -20.27 -0.41
N LEU A 86 13.90 -20.66 0.79
CA LEU A 86 14.82 -21.79 0.91
C LEU A 86 14.16 -23.12 0.57
N ALA A 87 12.86 -23.28 0.86
CA ALA A 87 12.15 -24.51 0.54
C ALA A 87 12.03 -24.70 -0.99
N ASN A 88 11.84 -23.61 -1.74
CA ASN A 88 11.81 -23.64 -3.20
C ASN A 88 13.20 -23.99 -3.77
N LEU A 89 14.27 -23.35 -3.27
CA LEU A 89 15.65 -23.67 -3.66
C LEU A 89 16.00 -25.13 -3.36
N ASP A 90 15.70 -25.60 -2.15
CA ASP A 90 15.99 -26.98 -1.73
C ASP A 90 15.22 -28.00 -2.60
N ALA A 91 13.97 -27.71 -2.97
CA ALA A 91 13.19 -28.55 -3.88
C ALA A 91 13.79 -28.61 -5.29
N THR A 92 14.21 -27.47 -5.85
CA THR A 92 14.85 -27.41 -7.17
C THR A 92 16.21 -28.11 -7.18
N ILE A 93 17.03 -27.92 -6.13
CA ILE A 93 18.31 -28.63 -5.95
C ILE A 93 18.11 -30.14 -5.89
N ASN A 94 17.09 -30.62 -5.17
CA ASN A 94 16.80 -32.05 -5.08
C ASN A 94 16.39 -32.64 -6.44
N ALA A 95 15.53 -31.93 -7.18
CA ALA A 95 15.11 -32.35 -8.52
C ALA A 95 16.30 -32.42 -9.48
N LEU A 96 17.14 -31.39 -9.49
CA LEU A 96 18.32 -31.35 -10.34
C LEU A 96 19.41 -32.36 -9.92
N THR A 97 19.53 -32.65 -8.61
CA THR A 97 20.39 -33.75 -8.12
C THR A 97 19.94 -35.10 -8.68
N ALA A 98 18.63 -35.34 -8.80
CA ALA A 98 18.12 -36.56 -9.42
C ALA A 98 18.46 -36.62 -10.93
N ILE A 99 18.33 -35.49 -11.63
CA ILE A 99 18.66 -35.37 -13.07
C ILE A 99 20.14 -35.68 -13.32
N THR A 100 21.03 -35.26 -12.43
CA THR A 100 22.48 -35.54 -12.51
C THR A 100 22.86 -36.95 -12.04
N GLY A 101 21.90 -37.83 -11.74
CA GLY A 101 22.16 -39.20 -11.26
C GLY A 101 22.57 -39.32 -9.79
N GLY A 102 22.45 -38.23 -9.00
CA GLY A 102 22.71 -38.25 -7.57
C GLY A 102 21.48 -38.69 -6.76
N VAL A 103 21.68 -38.96 -5.46
CA VAL A 103 20.60 -39.32 -4.53
C VAL A 103 20.02 -38.05 -3.89
N PRO A 104 18.74 -37.67 -4.15
CA PRO A 104 18.11 -36.54 -3.49
C PRO A 104 17.98 -36.77 -1.98
N ARG A 105 18.10 -35.72 -1.16
CA ARG A 105 18.01 -35.86 0.30
C ARG A 105 16.57 -36.11 0.77
N HIS A 106 15.71 -35.10 0.63
CA HIS A 106 14.31 -35.16 1.08
C HIS A 106 13.50 -34.03 0.44
N TYR A 107 12.38 -34.36 -0.21
CA TYR A 107 11.41 -33.37 -0.67
C TYR A 107 10.53 -32.90 0.49
N PRO A 108 10.32 -31.58 0.67
CA PRO A 108 9.47 -31.08 1.74
C PRO A 108 8.02 -31.57 1.56
N ARG A 109 7.40 -32.05 2.64
CA ARG A 109 5.96 -32.39 2.63
C ARG A 109 5.13 -31.17 2.17
N PRO A 110 4.03 -31.35 1.41
CA PRO A 110 3.22 -30.22 0.92
C PRO A 110 2.80 -29.26 2.03
N HIS A 111 2.40 -29.78 3.19
CA HIS A 111 2.08 -28.94 4.35
C HIS A 111 3.26 -28.02 4.73
N ALA A 112 4.48 -28.51 4.82
CA ALA A 112 5.65 -27.68 5.13
C ALA A 112 6.01 -26.71 4.00
N PHE A 113 5.89 -27.16 2.75
CA PHE A 113 6.22 -26.35 1.57
C PHE A 113 5.29 -25.14 1.39
N PHE A 114 3.98 -25.31 1.63
CA PHE A 114 2.96 -24.24 1.55
C PHE A 114 2.71 -23.53 2.89
N ARG A 115 3.65 -23.61 3.84
CA ARG A 115 3.50 -23.00 5.16
C ARG A 115 3.32 -21.48 5.08
N GLY A 116 4.07 -20.80 4.21
CA GLY A 116 4.00 -19.35 4.04
C GLY A 116 2.63 -18.86 3.62
N ASP A 117 1.98 -19.56 2.69
CA ASP A 117 0.64 -19.23 2.19
C ASP A 117 -0.41 -19.31 3.29
N ARG A 118 -0.32 -20.34 4.15
CA ARG A 118 -1.21 -20.47 5.31
C ARG A 118 -0.92 -19.40 6.36
N MET A 119 0.34 -19.04 6.55
CA MET A 119 0.73 -17.95 7.43
C MET A 119 0.22 -16.60 6.94
N LEU A 120 0.28 -16.33 5.64
CA LEU A 120 -0.30 -15.13 5.04
C LEU A 120 -1.82 -15.13 5.23
N ARG A 121 -2.52 -16.21 4.82
CA ARG A 121 -3.99 -16.34 4.97
C ARG A 121 -4.46 -16.10 6.39
N ALA A 122 -3.90 -16.81 7.37
CA ALA A 122 -4.36 -16.62 8.74
C ALA A 122 -3.87 -15.28 9.35
N GLY A 123 -2.92 -14.56 8.72
CA GLY A 123 -2.57 -13.18 9.10
C GLY A 123 -3.59 -12.20 8.53
N THR A 124 -4.07 -12.47 7.32
CA THR A 124 -5.21 -11.79 6.71
C THR A 124 -6.48 -11.96 7.52
N ASP A 125 -6.80 -13.18 7.95
CA ASP A 125 -7.97 -13.47 8.78
C ASP A 125 -7.89 -12.75 10.14
N GLU A 126 -6.70 -12.73 10.75
CA GLU A 126 -6.43 -12.03 12.01
C GLU A 126 -6.64 -10.52 11.86
N LEU A 127 -6.15 -9.93 10.76
CA LEU A 127 -6.17 -8.49 10.53
C LEU A 127 -7.53 -7.97 10.04
N PHE A 128 -8.10 -8.58 9.00
CA PHE A 128 -9.31 -8.10 8.33
C PHE A 128 -10.57 -8.90 8.65
N GLY A 129 -10.45 -10.02 9.37
CA GLY A 129 -11.53 -10.97 9.55
C GLY A 129 -11.65 -11.98 8.39
N PRO A 130 -12.45 -13.04 8.59
CA PRO A 130 -12.73 -14.01 7.53
C PRO A 130 -13.65 -13.40 6.46
N VAL A 131 -13.52 -13.88 5.22
CA VAL A 131 -14.58 -13.68 4.22
C VAL A 131 -15.77 -14.52 4.66
N GLN A 132 -16.96 -13.92 4.71
CA GLN A 132 -18.14 -14.57 5.29
C GLN A 132 -18.84 -15.53 4.32
N GLU A 133 -18.78 -15.25 3.03
CA GLU A 133 -19.53 -15.99 2.02
C GLU A 133 -18.76 -16.09 0.70
N GLY A 134 -19.01 -17.17 -0.04
CA GLY A 134 -18.41 -17.40 -1.35
C GLY A 134 -16.99 -17.99 -1.30
N GLU A 135 -16.38 -18.07 -2.48
CA GLU A 135 -15.08 -18.72 -2.68
C GLU A 135 -13.92 -17.71 -2.76
N ARG A 136 -14.19 -16.41 -2.68
CA ARG A 136 -13.15 -15.38 -2.77
C ARG A 136 -12.28 -15.36 -1.51
N VAL A 137 -11.00 -15.06 -1.71
CA VAL A 137 -10.01 -14.93 -0.64
C VAL A 137 -9.66 -13.48 -0.30
N THR A 138 -9.91 -12.56 -1.23
CA THR A 138 -9.60 -11.14 -1.11
C THR A 138 -10.74 -10.41 -0.42
N ARG A 139 -10.43 -9.55 0.55
CA ARG A 139 -11.40 -8.76 1.33
C ARG A 139 -11.73 -7.43 0.66
N ILE A 140 -12.91 -6.89 0.94
CA ILE A 140 -13.30 -5.57 0.51
C ILE A 140 -13.30 -4.63 1.71
N MET A 141 -12.56 -3.52 1.57
CA MET A 141 -12.56 -2.39 2.49
C MET A 141 -13.28 -1.21 1.87
N VAL A 142 -14.13 -0.52 2.63
CA VAL A 142 -14.89 0.64 2.14
C VAL A 142 -14.65 1.84 3.02
N THR A 143 -14.25 2.97 2.43
CA THR A 143 -14.22 4.25 3.14
C THR A 143 -15.63 4.76 3.38
N LEU A 144 -15.98 5.01 4.63
CA LEU A 144 -17.29 5.53 4.99
C LEU A 144 -17.43 7.02 4.62
N PRO A 145 -18.56 7.42 4.03
CA PRO A 145 -18.94 8.82 3.93
C PRO A 145 -19.52 9.34 5.26
N THR A 146 -19.61 10.66 5.43
CA THR A 146 -20.13 11.30 6.65
C THR A 146 -21.56 10.83 6.92
N GLU A 147 -22.33 10.63 5.86
CA GLU A 147 -23.71 10.13 5.83
C GLU A 147 -23.88 8.73 6.46
N ALA A 148 -22.80 7.98 6.67
CA ALA A 148 -22.84 6.74 7.45
C ALA A 148 -23.15 6.97 8.95
N ALA A 149 -23.05 8.21 9.42
CA ALA A 149 -23.49 8.62 10.76
C ALA A 149 -25.01 8.82 10.86
N ASP A 150 -25.72 8.99 9.74
CA ASP A 150 -27.14 9.39 9.76
C ASP A 150 -28.10 8.19 9.89
N GLY A 151 -27.64 6.97 9.58
CA GLY A 151 -28.47 5.78 9.67
C GLY A 151 -27.77 4.49 9.26
N THR A 152 -28.52 3.38 9.28
CA THR A 152 -27.98 2.03 9.09
C THR A 152 -28.06 1.52 7.65
N ASP A 153 -28.85 2.12 6.78
CA ASP A 153 -29.22 1.54 5.48
C ASP A 153 -28.01 1.36 4.55
N LEU A 154 -27.15 2.38 4.45
CA LEU A 154 -25.91 2.29 3.68
C LEU A 154 -25.03 1.17 4.22
N LEU A 155 -24.80 1.12 5.54
CA LEU A 155 -23.94 0.11 6.17
C LEU A 155 -24.51 -1.30 6.00
N ALA A 156 -25.82 -1.48 6.12
CA ALA A 156 -26.49 -2.75 5.86
C ALA A 156 -26.37 -3.19 4.39
N ALA A 157 -26.41 -2.25 3.44
CA ALA A 157 -26.14 -2.54 2.03
C ALA A 157 -24.66 -2.95 1.81
N LEU A 158 -23.70 -2.22 2.39
CA LEU A 158 -22.27 -2.54 2.31
C LEU A 158 -21.96 -3.94 2.85
N LEU A 159 -22.54 -4.29 4.02
CA LEU A 159 -22.37 -5.61 4.64
C LEU A 159 -22.96 -6.73 3.77
N ARG A 160 -24.18 -6.55 3.26
CA ARG A 160 -24.83 -7.54 2.37
C ARG A 160 -24.06 -7.77 1.07
N ASN A 161 -23.42 -6.72 0.56
CA ASN A 161 -22.67 -6.79 -0.70
C ASN A 161 -21.25 -7.34 -0.53
N GLY A 162 -20.80 -7.66 0.69
CA GLY A 162 -19.51 -8.32 0.93
C GLY A 162 -18.41 -7.43 1.49
N THR A 163 -18.73 -6.36 2.23
CA THR A 163 -17.71 -5.55 2.93
C THR A 163 -17.23 -6.25 4.20
N GLU A 164 -15.93 -6.52 4.31
CA GLU A 164 -15.32 -7.07 5.54
C GLU A 164 -14.69 -6.00 6.44
N VAL A 165 -14.29 -4.87 5.87
CA VAL A 165 -13.67 -3.77 6.63
C VAL A 165 -14.30 -2.44 6.24
N VAL A 166 -14.67 -1.64 7.22
CA VAL A 166 -15.01 -0.24 6.99
C VAL A 166 -13.87 0.65 7.46
N ARG A 167 -13.56 1.67 6.68
CA ARG A 167 -12.52 2.67 6.96
C ARG A 167 -13.17 3.99 7.35
N ILE A 168 -12.84 4.48 8.54
CA ILE A 168 -13.14 5.84 8.99
C ILE A 168 -11.87 6.68 8.74
N ASN A 169 -12.01 7.78 8.01
CA ASN A 169 -10.88 8.66 7.71
C ASN A 169 -10.82 9.80 8.73
N CYS A 170 -9.92 9.71 9.70
CA CYS A 170 -9.80 10.68 10.80
C CYS A 170 -9.19 12.03 10.38
N ALA A 171 -8.82 12.20 9.10
CA ALA A 171 -8.48 13.51 8.54
C ALA A 171 -9.71 14.39 8.24
N HIS A 172 -10.91 13.83 8.43
CA HIS A 172 -12.20 14.47 8.24
C HIS A 172 -13.14 14.09 9.38
N ASP A 173 -14.20 14.88 9.52
CA ASP A 173 -15.22 14.71 10.55
C ASP A 173 -14.60 14.78 11.96
N ASP A 174 -15.38 14.44 12.99
CA ASP A 174 -15.02 14.59 14.39
C ASP A 174 -15.43 13.36 15.23
N PRO A 175 -15.02 13.29 16.51
CA PRO A 175 -15.36 12.16 17.39
C PRO A 175 -16.84 11.83 17.50
N GLU A 176 -17.74 12.82 17.42
CA GLU A 176 -19.19 12.58 17.52
C GLU A 176 -19.68 11.82 16.29
N VAL A 177 -19.27 12.29 15.11
CA VAL A 177 -19.58 11.62 13.83
C VAL A 177 -18.99 10.21 13.80
N TRP A 178 -17.73 10.04 14.20
CA TRP A 178 -17.10 8.71 14.22
C TRP A 178 -17.81 7.75 15.18
N ALA A 179 -18.25 8.21 16.36
CA ALA A 179 -19.06 7.40 17.28
C ALA A 179 -20.39 6.96 16.64
N ALA A 180 -21.08 7.88 15.95
CA ALA A 180 -22.32 7.57 15.26
C ALA A 180 -22.10 6.52 14.15
N MET A 181 -21.07 6.66 13.32
CA MET A 181 -20.69 5.65 12.31
C MET A 181 -20.46 4.27 12.93
N ILE A 182 -19.72 4.21 14.05
CA ILE A 182 -19.43 2.96 14.76
C ILE A 182 -20.74 2.36 15.30
N GLY A 183 -21.58 3.16 15.95
CA GLY A 183 -22.86 2.72 16.50
C GLY A 183 -23.80 2.17 15.42
N ASN A 184 -23.94 2.88 14.31
CA ASN A 184 -24.75 2.46 13.16
C ASN A 184 -24.19 1.19 12.52
N LEU A 185 -22.86 1.03 12.44
CA LEU A 185 -22.27 -0.21 11.96
C LEU A 185 -22.69 -1.37 12.85
N ARG A 186 -22.51 -1.25 14.18
CA ARG A 186 -22.90 -2.32 15.11
C ARG A 186 -24.40 -2.64 15.03
N ALA A 187 -25.25 -1.66 14.77
CA ALA A 187 -26.68 -1.87 14.55
C ALA A 187 -26.95 -2.63 13.23
N ALA A 188 -26.31 -2.23 12.13
CA ALA A 188 -26.41 -2.91 10.84
C ALA A 188 -25.88 -4.35 10.90
N GLU A 189 -24.83 -4.61 11.68
CA GLU A 189 -24.31 -5.97 11.91
C GLU A 189 -25.35 -6.86 12.60
N ARG A 190 -26.06 -6.33 13.62
CA ARG A 190 -27.15 -7.06 14.29
C ARG A 190 -28.31 -7.35 13.34
N ALA A 191 -28.66 -6.40 12.48
CA ALA A 191 -29.76 -6.54 11.54
C ALA A 191 -29.46 -7.53 10.39
N THR A 192 -28.21 -7.57 9.92
CA THR A 192 -27.80 -8.40 8.77
C THR A 192 -27.21 -9.75 9.17
N GLY A 193 -26.78 -9.91 10.42
CA GLY A 193 -26.02 -11.08 10.88
C GLY A 193 -24.57 -11.12 10.38
N ARG A 194 -24.12 -10.08 9.65
CA ARG A 194 -22.78 -9.97 9.07
C ARG A 194 -21.94 -8.99 9.86
N ARG A 195 -20.64 -9.27 10.03
CA ARG A 195 -19.70 -8.38 10.75
C ARG A 195 -18.69 -7.69 9.84
N ALA A 196 -18.23 -6.51 10.24
CA ALA A 196 -17.09 -5.83 9.63
C ALA A 196 -16.13 -5.29 10.69
N ARG A 197 -14.83 -5.36 10.38
CA ARG A 197 -13.78 -4.70 11.15
C ARG A 197 -13.79 -3.20 10.86
N ILE A 198 -13.35 -2.40 11.83
CA ILE A 198 -13.22 -0.96 11.68
C ILE A 198 -11.75 -0.58 11.64
N LEU A 199 -11.33 0.08 10.56
CA LEU A 199 -10.04 0.73 10.45
C LEU A 199 -10.21 2.25 10.62
N ALA A 200 -9.57 2.84 11.63
CA ALA A 200 -9.43 4.29 11.75
C ALA A 200 -8.13 4.73 11.07
N ASP A 201 -8.22 5.49 9.98
CA ASP A 201 -7.07 5.98 9.22
C ASP A 201 -6.68 7.38 9.73
N LEU A 202 -5.51 7.48 10.35
CA LEU A 202 -4.95 8.73 10.87
C LEU A 202 -4.65 9.69 9.72
N GLY A 203 -4.77 11.01 9.96
CA GLY A 203 -4.62 12.01 8.90
C GLY A 203 -3.16 12.18 8.47
N GLY A 204 -2.25 12.15 9.43
CA GLY A 204 -0.83 12.41 9.20
C GLY A 204 -0.54 13.85 8.74
N PRO A 205 0.73 14.17 8.47
CA PRO A 205 1.17 15.52 8.14
C PRO A 205 0.89 15.85 6.67
N LYS A 206 -0.35 16.23 6.35
CA LYS A 206 -0.71 16.68 4.99
C LYS A 206 -0.37 18.14 4.80
N VAL A 207 0.42 18.43 3.75
CA VAL A 207 0.61 19.80 3.29
C VAL A 207 -0.53 20.16 2.34
N ARG A 208 -1.13 21.32 2.55
CA ARG A 208 -2.29 21.79 1.80
C ARG A 208 -2.14 23.25 1.39
N THR A 209 -2.89 23.63 0.38
CA THR A 209 -3.10 25.03 0.05
C THR A 209 -4.01 25.68 1.10
N GLY A 210 -3.59 26.82 1.63
CA GLY A 210 -4.43 27.71 2.42
C GLY A 210 -5.19 28.67 1.52
N GLU A 211 -5.25 29.94 1.92
CA GLU A 211 -5.83 30.99 1.10
C GLU A 211 -5.15 31.12 -0.27
N VAL A 212 -5.96 31.45 -1.28
CA VAL A 212 -5.53 31.58 -2.67
C VAL A 212 -5.88 32.97 -3.18
N ARG A 213 -4.93 33.65 -3.80
CA ARG A 213 -5.14 34.94 -4.46
C ARG A 213 -4.78 34.88 -5.92
N THR A 214 -5.70 35.32 -6.77
CA THR A 214 -5.52 35.39 -8.22
C THR A 214 -5.91 36.76 -8.74
N ALA A 215 -5.20 37.30 -9.73
CA ALA A 215 -5.57 38.56 -10.36
C ALA A 215 -6.99 38.50 -10.95
N GLU A 216 -7.81 39.52 -10.69
CA GLU A 216 -9.25 39.58 -11.00
C GLU A 216 -9.60 39.61 -12.50
N CYS A 217 -8.62 39.63 -13.41
CA CYS A 217 -8.89 39.60 -14.85
C CYS A 217 -9.42 38.23 -15.31
N GLY A 218 -10.73 38.04 -15.14
CA GLY A 218 -11.59 37.12 -15.89
C GLY A 218 -11.20 35.66 -15.84
N HIS A 219 -11.57 34.95 -14.77
CA HIS A 219 -11.51 33.48 -14.70
C HIS A 219 -10.18 32.83 -15.14
N ARG A 220 -9.07 33.57 -15.16
CA ARG A 220 -7.84 33.13 -15.80
C ARG A 220 -7.33 31.87 -15.09
N ARG A 221 -7.27 30.79 -15.85
CA ARG A 221 -6.74 29.51 -15.39
C ARG A 221 -5.23 29.52 -15.59
N ILE A 222 -4.53 28.89 -14.66
CA ILE A 222 -3.09 28.72 -14.73
C ILE A 222 -2.76 27.77 -15.88
N VAL A 223 -1.86 28.19 -16.76
CA VAL A 223 -1.39 27.41 -17.91
C VAL A 223 0.11 27.11 -17.79
N SER A 224 0.64 26.23 -18.65
CA SER A 224 2.07 25.93 -18.67
C SER A 224 2.89 27.20 -18.94
N GLY A 225 4.00 27.37 -18.22
CA GLY A 225 4.84 28.58 -18.26
C GLY A 225 4.43 29.69 -17.29
N ASP A 226 3.23 29.64 -16.70
CA ASP A 226 2.83 30.58 -15.65
C ASP A 226 3.68 30.39 -14.37
N ARG A 227 3.67 31.42 -13.53
CA ARG A 227 4.39 31.45 -12.25
C ARG A 227 3.42 31.59 -11.09
N ILE A 228 3.58 30.74 -10.09
CA ILE A 228 2.80 30.74 -8.85
C ILE A 228 3.72 31.13 -7.71
N LEU A 229 3.33 32.11 -6.91
CA LEU A 229 3.99 32.36 -5.62
C LEU A 229 3.38 31.43 -4.57
N LEU A 230 4.17 30.48 -4.09
CA LEU A 230 3.84 29.71 -2.91
C LEU A 230 4.39 30.43 -1.68
N THR A 231 3.51 30.90 -0.80
CA THR A 231 3.85 31.79 0.32
C THR A 231 3.60 31.11 1.67
N ALA A 232 4.40 31.45 2.68
CA ALA A 232 4.24 30.97 4.05
C ALA A 232 3.08 31.67 4.80
N GLY A 233 2.51 32.73 4.22
CA GLY A 233 1.43 33.50 4.81
C GLY A 233 1.36 34.90 4.23
N GLY A 234 0.15 35.45 4.11
CA GLY A 234 -0.09 36.72 3.44
C GLY A 234 0.25 36.65 1.95
N PHE A 235 0.11 37.79 1.26
CA PHE A 235 0.22 37.83 -0.20
C PHE A 235 1.01 39.05 -0.68
N ALA A 236 1.89 38.87 -1.66
CA ALA A 236 2.69 39.93 -2.30
C ALA A 236 1.87 40.70 -3.36
N PRO A 237 2.23 41.94 -3.77
CA PRO A 237 1.47 42.72 -4.76
C PRO A 237 1.08 41.90 -6.01
N ILE A 238 -0.19 42.00 -6.41
CA ILE A 238 -0.80 41.12 -7.43
C ILE A 238 -0.18 41.33 -8.81
N GLU A 239 0.34 42.53 -9.07
CA GLU A 239 1.03 42.92 -10.30
C GLU A 239 2.34 42.15 -10.47
N ARG A 240 2.99 41.82 -9.35
CA ARG A 240 4.24 41.04 -9.33
C ARG A 240 3.97 39.54 -9.36
N HIS A 241 2.90 39.09 -8.70
CA HIS A 241 2.53 37.69 -8.59
C HIS A 241 1.02 37.50 -8.85
N PRO A 242 0.61 37.24 -10.11
CA PRO A 242 -0.79 37.10 -10.47
C PRO A 242 -1.48 35.86 -9.88
N PHE A 243 -0.71 34.84 -9.53
CA PHE A 243 -1.19 33.61 -8.88
C PHE A 243 -0.41 33.37 -7.60
N GLN A 244 -1.11 33.28 -6.48
CA GLN A 244 -0.52 33.13 -5.15
C GLN A 244 -1.31 32.12 -4.34
N VAL A 245 -0.60 31.28 -3.62
CA VAL A 245 -1.16 30.19 -2.84
C VAL A 245 -0.42 30.14 -1.51
N VAL A 246 -1.15 30.20 -0.40
CA VAL A 246 -0.57 29.94 0.92
C VAL A 246 -0.28 28.45 1.05
N CYS A 247 0.88 28.10 1.58
CA CYS A 247 1.26 26.74 1.92
C CYS A 247 1.04 26.51 3.42
N GLU A 248 0.34 25.44 3.77
CA GLU A 248 0.08 25.04 5.15
C GLU A 248 0.57 23.60 5.36
N PRO A 249 1.50 23.33 6.29
CA PRO A 249 2.11 24.28 7.22
C PRO A 249 3.10 25.29 6.58
N ALA A 250 3.13 26.50 7.12
CA ALA A 250 3.91 27.64 6.61
C ALA A 250 5.42 27.36 6.55
N GLU A 251 5.94 26.62 7.53
CA GLU A 251 7.36 26.28 7.66
C GLU A 251 7.91 25.46 6.50
N ILE A 252 7.04 24.84 5.70
CA ILE A 252 7.44 24.06 4.52
C ILE A 252 8.06 24.96 3.45
N VAL A 253 7.56 26.19 3.29
CA VAL A 253 8.07 27.12 2.27
C VAL A 253 9.56 27.41 2.47
N GLY A 254 10.00 27.53 3.73
CA GLY A 254 11.42 27.76 4.08
C GLY A 254 12.34 26.57 3.83
N ARG A 255 11.80 25.39 3.54
CA ARG A 255 12.57 24.16 3.27
C ARG A 255 12.79 23.92 1.78
N LEU A 256 12.03 24.61 0.93
CA LEU A 256 12.07 24.45 -0.52
C LEU A 256 13.33 25.08 -1.12
N ARG A 257 13.90 24.40 -2.11
CA ARG A 257 15.09 24.83 -2.83
C ARG A 257 14.79 25.02 -4.30
N VAL A 258 15.59 25.85 -4.97
CA VAL A 258 15.51 25.99 -6.43
C VAL A 258 15.75 24.62 -7.07
N GLY A 259 14.86 24.23 -7.99
CA GLY A 259 14.84 22.93 -8.63
C GLY A 259 13.93 21.90 -7.97
N ASP A 260 13.38 22.16 -6.78
CA ASP A 260 12.45 21.22 -6.14
C ASP A 260 11.15 21.09 -6.97
N PRO A 261 10.69 19.87 -7.27
CA PRO A 261 9.40 19.63 -7.91
C PRO A 261 8.26 19.93 -6.94
N VAL A 262 7.21 20.58 -7.44
CA VAL A 262 6.00 20.96 -6.70
C VAL A 262 4.78 20.46 -7.45
N PHE A 263 3.93 19.70 -6.75
CA PHE A 263 2.66 19.23 -7.29
C PHE A 263 1.49 19.70 -6.44
N LEU A 264 0.35 19.94 -7.09
CA LEU A 264 -0.82 20.56 -6.49
C LEU A 264 -2.11 19.85 -6.93
N ASP A 265 -3.01 19.59 -5.97
CA ASP A 265 -4.30 18.91 -6.16
C ASP A 265 -4.16 17.55 -6.87
N ASP A 266 -3.45 16.61 -6.22
CA ASP A 266 -3.18 15.26 -6.71
C ASP A 266 -2.44 15.22 -8.06
N GLY A 267 -1.49 16.16 -8.24
CA GLY A 267 -0.68 16.25 -9.46
C GLY A 267 -1.38 16.85 -10.68
N LYS A 268 -2.58 17.43 -10.53
CA LYS A 268 -3.27 18.14 -11.64
C LYS A 268 -2.51 19.35 -12.16
N LEU A 269 -1.69 19.94 -11.30
CA LEU A 269 -0.69 20.93 -11.66
C LEU A 269 0.66 20.49 -11.12
N GLY A 270 1.68 20.53 -11.97
CA GLY A 270 3.08 20.24 -11.65
C GLY A 270 4.00 21.36 -12.12
N GLY A 271 5.00 21.65 -11.33
CA GLY A 271 5.99 22.68 -11.63
C GLY A 271 7.28 22.47 -10.85
N VAL A 272 8.19 23.43 -11.00
CA VAL A 272 9.48 23.43 -10.30
C VAL A 272 9.71 24.77 -9.63
N VAL A 273 10.36 24.77 -8.48
CA VAL A 273 10.79 26.00 -7.82
C VAL A 273 11.83 26.67 -8.72
N GLU A 274 11.46 27.80 -9.32
CA GLU A 274 12.32 28.57 -10.23
C GLU A 274 13.26 29.49 -9.44
N ARG A 275 12.76 30.13 -8.39
CA ARG A 275 13.53 31.05 -7.54
C ARG A 275 12.90 31.22 -6.16
N LEU A 276 13.73 31.60 -5.20
CA LEU A 276 13.26 32.07 -3.90
C LEU A 276 12.85 33.55 -4.02
N ASP A 277 11.89 33.97 -3.20
CA ASP A 277 11.41 35.34 -3.10
C ASP A 277 11.31 35.72 -1.61
N GLY A 278 11.43 37.00 -1.27
CA GLY A 278 11.27 37.43 0.13
C GLY A 278 9.90 37.10 0.71
N ALA A 279 8.88 36.94 -0.15
CA ALA A 279 7.52 36.55 0.22
C ALA A 279 7.24 35.03 0.15
N GLY A 280 8.21 34.19 -0.26
CA GLY A 280 8.00 32.74 -0.41
C GLY A 280 8.86 32.12 -1.51
N VAL A 281 8.29 31.21 -2.30
CA VAL A 281 8.97 30.63 -3.46
C VAL A 281 8.14 30.77 -4.73
N VAL A 282 8.81 31.03 -5.85
CA VAL A 282 8.15 31.11 -7.16
C VAL A 282 8.30 29.79 -7.88
N VAL A 283 7.16 29.17 -8.17
CA VAL A 283 7.05 27.91 -8.90
C VAL A 283 6.70 28.21 -10.35
N ARG A 284 7.52 27.73 -11.29
CA ARG A 284 7.20 27.73 -12.72
C ARG A 284 6.38 26.49 -13.05
N VAL A 285 5.22 26.68 -13.64
CA VAL A 285 4.31 25.59 -14.04
C VAL A 285 4.85 24.93 -15.29
N GLU A 286 5.00 23.60 -15.26
CA GLU A 286 5.47 22.81 -16.39
C GLU A 286 4.37 21.90 -16.93
N GLN A 287 3.56 21.34 -16.04
CA GLN A 287 2.52 20.36 -16.35
C GLN A 287 1.16 20.85 -15.87
N VAL A 288 0.18 20.89 -16.77
CA VAL A 288 -1.21 21.22 -16.45
C VAL A 288 -2.13 20.69 -17.54
N GLY A 289 -3.36 20.32 -17.18
CA GLY A 289 -4.37 19.88 -18.14
C GLY A 289 -4.73 20.94 -19.19
N PRO A 290 -5.30 20.54 -20.35
CA PRO A 290 -5.52 21.43 -21.50
C PRO A 290 -6.49 22.58 -21.22
N LYS A 291 -7.37 22.43 -20.21
CA LYS A 291 -8.28 23.49 -19.77
C LYS A 291 -7.60 24.47 -18.80
N GLY A 292 -6.33 24.30 -18.45
CA GLY A 292 -5.66 25.02 -17.37
C GLY A 292 -6.20 24.65 -15.98
N PHE A 293 -5.57 25.19 -14.95
CA PHE A 293 -5.84 24.87 -13.54
C PHE A 293 -6.40 26.07 -12.78
N LYS A 294 -7.35 25.83 -11.87
CA LYS A 294 -7.85 26.86 -10.95
C LYS A 294 -7.43 26.46 -9.53
N PRO A 295 -6.52 27.21 -8.88
CA PRO A 295 -6.15 26.93 -7.50
C PRO A 295 -7.35 27.12 -6.59
N LYS A 296 -7.44 26.26 -5.58
CA LYS A 296 -8.47 26.29 -4.54
C LYS A 296 -7.78 26.07 -3.19
N PRO A 297 -8.36 26.58 -2.10
CA PRO A 297 -7.96 26.19 -0.75
C PRO A 297 -8.14 24.68 -0.52
N GLU A 298 -7.47 24.19 0.52
CA GLU A 298 -7.55 22.84 1.07
C GLU A 298 -7.16 21.73 0.08
N LYS A 299 -6.36 22.06 -0.94
CA LYS A 299 -5.84 21.09 -1.92
C LYS A 299 -4.47 20.59 -1.51
N GLY A 300 -4.19 19.31 -1.75
CA GLY A 300 -2.90 18.71 -1.41
C GLY A 300 -1.75 19.41 -2.14
N LEU A 301 -0.64 19.58 -1.41
CA LEU A 301 0.66 19.99 -1.91
C LEU A 301 1.67 18.87 -1.68
N ASN A 302 2.48 18.58 -2.69
CA ASN A 302 3.47 17.52 -2.64
C ASN A 302 4.83 18.05 -3.09
N PHE A 303 5.89 17.64 -2.39
CA PHE A 303 7.27 18.09 -2.61
C PHE A 303 8.22 16.88 -2.61
N PRO A 304 8.24 16.08 -3.69
CA PRO A 304 8.87 14.75 -3.65
C PRO A 304 10.38 14.73 -3.41
N ALA A 305 11.08 15.85 -3.65
CA ALA A 305 12.51 15.98 -3.43
C ALA A 305 12.88 16.66 -2.11
N THR A 306 11.90 17.12 -1.33
CA THR A 306 12.14 17.96 -0.14
C THR A 306 11.90 17.16 1.14
N ASP A 307 12.88 17.19 2.06
CA ASP A 307 12.63 16.73 3.43
C ASP A 307 11.83 17.79 4.21
N LEU A 308 10.52 17.54 4.29
CA LEU A 308 9.57 18.40 4.99
C LEU A 308 9.81 18.46 6.50
N GLY A 309 10.56 17.50 7.08
CA GLY A 309 10.77 17.39 8.52
C GLY A 309 9.50 17.33 9.36
N LEU A 310 8.38 16.95 8.74
CA LEU A 310 7.12 16.73 9.44
C LEU A 310 7.17 15.38 10.14
N LEU A 311 6.64 15.34 11.35
CA LEU A 311 6.45 14.08 12.07
C LEU A 311 5.21 13.36 11.51
N PRO A 312 5.29 12.07 11.16
CA PRO A 312 4.14 11.32 10.64
C PRO A 312 2.97 11.24 11.63
N LEU A 313 3.24 11.37 12.93
CA LEU A 313 2.21 11.42 13.97
C LEU A 313 2.04 12.85 14.49
N THR A 314 0.98 13.52 14.06
CA THR A 314 0.69 14.91 14.39
C THR A 314 0.03 15.06 15.78
N ALA A 315 -0.10 16.30 16.25
CA ALA A 315 -0.86 16.59 17.47
C ALA A 315 -2.36 16.27 17.32
N GLU A 316 -2.90 16.45 16.11
CA GLU A 316 -4.27 16.08 15.79
C GLU A 316 -4.46 14.56 15.81
N ASP A 317 -3.54 13.81 15.20
CA ASP A 317 -3.57 12.35 15.24
C ASP A 317 -3.55 11.81 16.68
N ARG A 318 -2.78 12.44 17.58
CA ARG A 318 -2.76 12.07 19.01
C ARG A 318 -4.12 12.28 19.68
N ARG A 319 -4.81 13.39 19.38
CA ARG A 319 -6.18 13.63 19.87
C ARG A 319 -7.17 12.63 19.28
N SER A 320 -7.05 12.32 17.99
CA SER A 320 -7.85 11.28 17.35
C SER A 320 -7.63 9.93 18.01
N LEU A 321 -6.38 9.56 18.33
CA LEU A 321 -6.04 8.32 19.04
C LEU A 321 -6.65 8.24 20.44
N ASP A 322 -6.74 9.35 21.18
CA ASP A 322 -7.39 9.38 22.51
C ASP A 322 -8.84 8.88 22.44
N PHE A 323 -9.51 9.13 21.30
CA PHE A 323 -10.87 8.67 21.06
C PHE A 323 -10.94 7.30 20.38
N ILE A 324 -10.25 7.11 19.25
CA ILE A 324 -10.52 5.97 18.37
C ILE A 324 -9.86 4.67 18.84
N ALA A 325 -8.73 4.74 19.58
CA ALA A 325 -7.87 3.57 19.81
C ALA A 325 -8.57 2.40 20.54
N SER A 326 -9.55 2.72 21.41
CA SER A 326 -10.34 1.73 22.17
C SER A 326 -11.64 1.30 21.49
N ARG A 327 -11.95 1.85 20.30
CA ARG A 327 -13.26 1.68 19.64
C ARG A 327 -13.18 0.99 18.29
N VAL A 328 -11.98 0.75 17.78
CA VAL A 328 -11.73 0.19 16.44
C VAL A 328 -10.87 -1.06 16.50
N ASP A 329 -10.83 -1.77 15.38
CA ASP A 329 -10.07 -3.01 15.24
C ASP A 329 -8.66 -2.75 14.65
N LEU A 330 -8.51 -1.71 13.83
CA LEU A 330 -7.26 -1.35 13.17
C LEU A 330 -6.98 0.16 13.17
N ILE A 331 -5.69 0.50 13.12
CA ILE A 331 -5.17 1.85 12.87
C ILE A 331 -4.47 1.89 11.52
N GLY A 332 -4.87 2.80 10.65
CA GLY A 332 -4.10 3.21 9.47
C GLY A 332 -3.13 4.33 9.85
N TYR A 333 -1.84 4.15 9.54
CA TYR A 333 -0.81 5.13 9.84
C TYR A 333 -0.28 5.77 8.56
N SER A 334 -0.75 7.00 8.31
CA SER A 334 -0.39 7.82 7.16
C SER A 334 1.04 8.35 7.24
N PHE A 335 1.67 8.48 6.08
CA PHE A 335 3.00 9.01 5.81
C PHE A 335 4.10 8.40 6.68
N VAL A 336 3.97 7.12 7.04
CA VAL A 336 5.03 6.39 7.75
C VAL A 336 6.28 6.34 6.87
N ARG A 337 7.45 6.65 7.43
CA ARG A 337 8.71 6.71 6.67
C ARG A 337 9.74 5.70 7.15
N SER A 338 9.63 5.21 8.39
CA SER A 338 10.65 4.38 9.03
C SER A 338 10.06 3.45 10.10
N GLY A 339 10.86 2.49 10.58
CA GLY A 339 10.51 1.71 11.77
C GLY A 339 10.48 2.56 13.03
N ALA A 340 11.25 3.66 13.11
CA ALA A 340 11.15 4.61 14.22
C ALA A 340 9.76 5.26 14.31
N ASP A 341 9.18 5.64 13.16
CA ASP A 341 7.83 6.21 13.13
C ASP A 341 6.79 5.17 13.60
N VAL A 342 6.93 3.90 13.18
CA VAL A 342 6.07 2.80 13.65
C VAL A 342 6.19 2.66 15.17
N ARG A 343 7.41 2.64 15.71
CA ARG A 343 7.64 2.54 17.15
C ARG A 343 6.96 3.70 17.90
N LEU A 344 7.06 4.92 17.39
CA LEU A 344 6.40 6.08 17.97
C LEU A 344 4.89 5.86 18.10
N LEU A 345 4.22 5.39 17.04
CA LEU A 345 2.78 5.09 17.12
C LEU A 345 2.49 3.96 18.09
N GLN A 346 3.30 2.90 18.12
CA GLN A 346 3.15 1.80 19.06
C GLN A 346 3.25 2.24 20.51
N ASP A 347 4.20 3.12 20.83
CA ASP A 347 4.36 3.69 22.16
C ASP A 347 3.13 4.56 22.55
N GLU A 348 2.57 5.30 21.60
CA GLU A 348 1.34 6.08 21.82
C GLU A 348 0.09 5.20 22.00
N LEU A 349 0.01 4.08 21.30
CA LEU A 349 -1.05 3.09 21.49
C LEU A 349 -0.91 2.40 22.85
N ALA A 350 0.31 2.03 23.25
CA ALA A 350 0.57 1.41 24.55
C ALA A 350 0.19 2.31 25.73
N LYS A 351 0.36 3.63 25.61
CA LYS A 351 -0.11 4.60 26.63
C LYS A 351 -1.63 4.60 26.79
N ARG A 352 -2.38 4.40 25.70
CA ARG A 352 -3.85 4.47 25.66
C ARG A 352 -4.52 3.12 25.92
N ARG A 353 -3.81 2.03 25.62
CA ARG A 353 -4.26 0.63 25.77
C ARG A 353 -3.14 -0.22 26.41
N PRO A 354 -2.78 0.05 27.67
CA PRO A 354 -1.62 -0.59 28.31
C PRO A 354 -1.71 -2.12 28.34
N ASP A 355 -2.92 -2.66 28.45
CA ASP A 355 -3.15 -4.09 28.62
C ASP A 355 -3.17 -4.88 27.30
N ASP A 356 -3.57 -4.24 26.19
CA ASP A 356 -3.91 -4.95 24.97
C ASP A 356 -3.67 -4.19 23.66
N TRP A 357 -2.87 -3.10 23.65
CA TRP A 357 -2.58 -2.34 22.43
C TRP A 357 -2.05 -3.20 21.26
N ASN A 358 -1.35 -4.29 21.58
CA ASN A 358 -0.77 -5.22 20.62
C ASN A 358 -1.80 -6.19 19.99
N SER A 359 -3.06 -6.16 20.44
CA SER A 359 -4.19 -6.83 19.80
C SER A 359 -4.78 -6.01 18.65
N LEU A 360 -4.54 -4.69 18.64
CA LEU A 360 -5.01 -3.78 17.61
C LEU A 360 -4.21 -3.99 16.31
N GLY A 361 -4.91 -4.10 15.19
CA GLY A 361 -4.28 -4.16 13.88
C GLY A 361 -3.58 -2.84 13.54
N LEU A 362 -2.39 -2.91 12.93
CA LEU A 362 -1.72 -1.75 12.37
C LEU A 362 -1.59 -1.88 10.86
N VAL A 363 -1.89 -0.82 10.14
CA VAL A 363 -1.72 -0.72 8.69
C VAL A 363 -0.77 0.43 8.38
N ALA A 364 0.42 0.12 7.87
CA ALA A 364 1.36 1.13 7.38
C ALA A 364 0.96 1.58 5.98
N LYS A 365 0.80 2.89 5.76
CA LYS A 365 0.49 3.44 4.44
C LYS A 365 1.76 3.86 3.72
N ILE A 366 2.05 3.21 2.61
CA ILE A 366 3.25 3.47 1.81
C ILE A 366 2.89 4.53 0.77
N GLU A 367 3.21 5.78 1.13
CA GLU A 367 2.79 6.99 0.40
C GLU A 367 3.98 7.75 -0.21
N THR A 368 5.22 7.44 0.21
CA THR A 368 6.41 8.18 -0.22
C THR A 368 7.55 7.25 -0.67
N PRO A 369 8.48 7.73 -1.52
CA PRO A 369 9.66 6.96 -1.89
C PRO A 369 10.55 6.60 -0.70
N VAL A 370 10.56 7.41 0.36
CA VAL A 370 11.27 7.07 1.62
C VAL A 370 10.65 5.84 2.27
N ALA A 371 9.32 5.78 2.35
CA ALA A 371 8.59 4.64 2.89
C ALA A 371 8.87 3.36 2.08
N VAL A 372 8.92 3.46 0.75
CA VAL A 372 9.27 2.33 -0.14
C VAL A 372 10.68 1.81 0.17
N ARG A 373 11.67 2.70 0.28
CA ARG A 373 13.06 2.30 0.61
C ARG A 373 13.17 1.64 1.98
N ASN A 374 12.42 2.13 2.96
CA ASN A 374 12.46 1.66 4.34
C ASN A 374 11.42 0.56 4.63
N LEU A 375 10.69 0.08 3.62
CA LEU A 375 9.60 -0.88 3.79
C LEU A 375 10.03 -2.14 4.56
N PRO A 376 11.22 -2.74 4.35
CA PRO A 376 11.64 -3.89 5.15
C PRO A 376 11.72 -3.60 6.64
N GLU A 377 12.24 -2.44 7.04
CA GLU A 377 12.33 -2.03 8.45
C GLU A 377 10.94 -1.77 9.05
N ILE A 378 10.07 -1.08 8.29
CA ILE A 378 8.68 -0.80 8.69
C ILE A 378 7.93 -2.11 8.96
N ILE A 379 8.00 -3.07 8.03
CA ILE A 379 7.37 -4.40 8.16
C ILE A 379 7.87 -5.10 9.42
N VAL A 380 9.19 -5.18 9.58
CA VAL A 380 9.80 -5.94 10.67
C VAL A 380 9.48 -5.34 12.02
N GLN A 381 9.56 -4.01 12.16
CA GLN A 381 9.22 -3.33 13.40
C GLN A 381 7.76 -3.56 13.78
N ALA A 382 6.83 -3.38 12.83
CA ALA A 382 5.41 -3.44 13.11
C ALA A 382 4.93 -4.88 13.41
N ALA A 383 5.20 -5.81 12.49
CA ALA A 383 4.71 -7.18 12.55
C ALA A 383 5.34 -8.02 13.67
N SER A 384 6.47 -7.57 14.21
CA SER A 384 7.08 -8.17 15.41
C SER A 384 6.29 -7.93 16.69
N ARG A 385 5.36 -6.95 16.70
CA ARG A 385 4.70 -6.48 17.92
C ARG A 385 3.18 -6.67 17.89
N GLN A 386 2.51 -6.46 16.76
CA GLN A 386 1.04 -6.58 16.65
C GLN A 386 0.60 -7.12 15.26
N PRO A 387 -0.68 -7.48 15.03
CA PRO A 387 -1.18 -7.81 13.70
C PRO A 387 -0.90 -6.64 12.75
N PHE A 388 -0.36 -6.92 11.58
CA PHE A 388 0.16 -5.86 10.71
C PHE A 388 -0.18 -6.11 9.24
N GLY A 389 -0.49 -5.05 8.51
CA GLY A 389 -0.65 -5.03 7.07
C GLY A 389 -0.01 -3.79 6.44
N VAL A 390 0.13 -3.83 5.13
CA VAL A 390 0.68 -2.72 4.33
C VAL A 390 -0.40 -2.24 3.37
N MET A 391 -0.64 -0.93 3.32
CA MET A 391 -1.51 -0.31 2.32
C MET A 391 -0.65 0.36 1.25
N ILE A 392 -0.85 -0.04 0.00
CA ILE A 392 -0.29 0.66 -1.15
C ILE A 392 -1.21 1.86 -1.42
N ALA A 393 -0.87 3.02 -0.86
CA ALA A 393 -1.66 4.23 -0.99
C ALA A 393 -1.31 4.95 -2.30
N ARG A 394 -1.84 4.42 -3.40
CA ARG A 394 -1.44 4.75 -4.78
C ARG A 394 -1.69 6.21 -5.15
N GLY A 395 -2.70 6.86 -4.57
CA GLY A 395 -2.99 8.29 -4.80
C GLY A 395 -1.79 9.18 -4.48
N ASP A 396 -1.42 9.24 -3.21
CA ASP A 396 -0.25 10.03 -2.76
C ASP A 396 1.05 9.49 -3.37
N LEU A 397 1.24 8.17 -3.42
CA LEU A 397 2.46 7.57 -3.97
C LEU A 397 2.67 7.92 -5.45
N ALA A 398 1.62 7.91 -6.28
CA ALA A 398 1.71 8.30 -7.70
C ALA A 398 2.21 9.73 -7.89
N VAL A 399 1.79 10.65 -7.02
CA VAL A 399 2.25 12.05 -7.07
C VAL A 399 3.73 12.14 -6.72
N GLU A 400 4.19 11.31 -5.78
CA GLU A 400 5.57 11.34 -5.29
C GLU A 400 6.59 10.66 -6.23
N ILE A 401 6.21 9.56 -6.90
CA ILE A 401 7.16 8.79 -7.74
C ILE A 401 6.77 8.72 -9.22
N GLY A 402 5.59 9.25 -9.60
CA GLY A 402 5.04 9.15 -10.94
C GLY A 402 4.35 7.81 -11.22
N PHE A 403 3.46 7.79 -12.22
CA PHE A 403 2.64 6.61 -12.56
C PHE A 403 3.46 5.41 -13.05
N GLU A 404 4.51 5.64 -13.83
CA GLU A 404 5.36 4.56 -14.36
C GLU A 404 6.08 3.83 -13.23
N ARG A 405 6.70 4.58 -12.32
CA ARG A 405 7.38 4.01 -11.15
C ARG A 405 6.38 3.39 -10.18
N LEU A 406 5.19 3.96 -10.02
CA LEU A 406 4.12 3.35 -9.21
C LEU A 406 3.77 1.93 -9.70
N ALA A 407 3.64 1.73 -11.01
CA ALA A 407 3.32 0.41 -11.57
C ALA A 407 4.39 -0.63 -11.21
N GLU A 408 5.67 -0.24 -11.22
CA GLU A 408 6.79 -1.08 -10.76
C GLU A 408 6.75 -1.32 -9.25
N MET A 409 6.66 -0.26 -8.44
CA MET A 409 6.74 -0.35 -6.98
C MET A 409 5.56 -1.11 -6.38
N GLN A 410 4.39 -1.08 -7.00
CA GLN A 410 3.25 -1.88 -6.55
C GLN A 410 3.57 -3.38 -6.55
N GLU A 411 4.24 -3.89 -7.58
CA GLU A 411 4.65 -5.30 -7.65
C GLU A 411 5.73 -5.60 -6.61
N GLU A 412 6.72 -4.73 -6.45
CA GLU A 412 7.76 -4.92 -5.43
C GLU A 412 7.19 -4.97 -4.01
N ILE A 413 6.26 -4.07 -3.67
CA ILE A 413 5.61 -4.04 -2.37
C ILE A 413 4.82 -5.34 -2.13
N LEU A 414 4.09 -5.83 -3.14
CA LEU A 414 3.37 -7.11 -3.04
C LEU A 414 4.33 -8.27 -2.76
N TRP A 415 5.45 -8.35 -3.47
CA TRP A 415 6.40 -9.44 -3.29
C TRP A 415 7.10 -9.40 -1.93
N LEU A 416 7.50 -8.22 -1.47
CA LEU A 416 8.12 -8.03 -0.16
C LEU A 416 7.17 -8.43 0.98
N CYS A 417 5.90 -8.02 0.88
CA CYS A 417 4.89 -8.37 1.88
C CYS A 417 4.56 -9.87 1.84
N GLU A 418 4.44 -10.48 0.67
CA GLU A 418 4.23 -11.93 0.54
C GLU A 418 5.41 -12.72 1.15
N ALA A 419 6.64 -12.26 0.95
CA ALA A 419 7.83 -12.86 1.55
C ALA A 419 7.86 -12.72 3.09
N ALA A 420 7.31 -11.64 3.62
CA ALA A 420 7.12 -11.44 5.06
C ALA A 420 5.88 -12.12 5.63
N HIS A 421 5.03 -12.73 4.78
CA HIS A 421 3.69 -13.23 5.14
C HIS A 421 2.79 -12.15 5.75
N VAL A 422 2.93 -10.92 5.26
CA VAL A 422 2.16 -9.74 5.69
C VAL A 422 1.09 -9.43 4.63
N PRO A 423 -0.18 -9.24 5.02
CA PRO A 423 -1.26 -8.89 4.12
C PRO A 423 -1.11 -7.49 3.52
N VAL A 424 -1.50 -7.35 2.24
CA VAL A 424 -1.48 -6.07 1.52
C VAL A 424 -2.90 -5.58 1.23
N ILE A 425 -3.10 -4.26 1.37
CA ILE A 425 -4.29 -3.55 0.89
C ILE A 425 -3.93 -2.80 -0.39
N TRP A 426 -4.64 -3.14 -1.46
CA TRP A 426 -4.61 -2.43 -2.73
C TRP A 426 -5.57 -1.24 -2.64
N ALA A 427 -5.03 -0.03 -2.45
CA ALA A 427 -5.84 1.12 -2.11
C ALA A 427 -5.82 2.23 -3.16
N THR A 428 -6.88 3.04 -3.08
CA THR A 428 -7.18 4.25 -3.85
C THR A 428 -7.51 3.98 -5.32
N GLN A 429 -8.51 4.67 -5.86
CA GLN A 429 -8.90 4.68 -7.27
C GLN A 429 -9.32 3.33 -7.90
N VAL A 430 -9.57 2.30 -7.10
CA VAL A 430 -10.20 1.06 -7.60
C VAL A 430 -11.68 1.34 -7.86
N LEU A 431 -12.16 1.06 -9.08
CA LEU A 431 -13.54 1.33 -9.50
C LEU A 431 -13.97 2.80 -9.27
N GLU A 432 -13.04 3.75 -9.41
CA GLU A 432 -13.25 5.16 -9.06
C GLU A 432 -14.40 5.78 -9.86
N SER A 433 -14.49 5.49 -11.17
CA SER A 433 -15.57 6.04 -12.00
C SER A 433 -16.92 5.43 -11.64
N LEU A 434 -16.96 4.16 -11.25
CA LEU A 434 -18.19 3.51 -10.81
C LEU A 434 -18.65 4.15 -9.50
N VAL A 435 -17.78 4.22 -8.49
CA VAL A 435 -18.10 4.84 -7.19
C VAL A 435 -18.64 6.27 -7.33
N LYS A 436 -18.05 7.07 -8.24
CA LYS A 436 -18.43 8.49 -8.43
C LYS A 436 -19.58 8.74 -9.39
N LYS A 437 -19.72 7.94 -10.45
CA LYS A 437 -20.59 8.24 -11.61
C LYS A 437 -21.58 7.11 -11.94
N GLY A 438 -21.53 5.98 -11.24
CA GLY A 438 -22.40 4.83 -11.47
C GLY A 438 -21.99 3.95 -12.67
N LEU A 439 -20.90 4.29 -13.37
CA LEU A 439 -20.44 3.54 -14.54
C LEU A 439 -18.92 3.30 -14.48
N PRO A 440 -18.44 2.04 -14.55
CA PRO A 440 -17.02 1.74 -14.57
C PRO A 440 -16.43 2.03 -15.96
N THR A 441 -15.15 2.39 -15.99
CA THR A 441 -14.36 2.38 -17.22
C THR A 441 -13.72 1.01 -17.46
N ARG A 442 -13.18 0.79 -18.66
CA ARG A 442 -12.33 -0.39 -18.92
C ARG A 442 -11.11 -0.44 -17.99
N GLY A 443 -10.48 0.72 -17.76
CA GLY A 443 -9.35 0.85 -16.83
C GLY A 443 -9.72 0.47 -15.41
N ASP A 444 -10.88 0.92 -14.92
CA ASP A 444 -11.41 0.56 -13.60
C ASP A 444 -11.54 -0.97 -13.44
N MET A 445 -12.12 -1.65 -14.44
CA MET A 445 -12.33 -3.11 -14.38
C MET A 445 -11.01 -3.89 -14.44
N THR A 446 -10.06 -3.45 -15.27
CA THR A 446 -8.72 -4.06 -15.34
C THR A 446 -7.97 -3.88 -14.01
N ASP A 447 -8.00 -2.69 -13.42
CA ASP A 447 -7.38 -2.42 -12.13
C ASP A 447 -8.02 -3.23 -11.00
N ALA A 448 -9.35 -3.30 -10.96
CA ALA A 448 -10.08 -4.12 -10.00
C ALA A 448 -9.75 -5.62 -10.13
N ALA A 449 -9.61 -6.14 -11.35
CA ALA A 449 -9.20 -7.53 -11.57
C ALA A 449 -7.74 -7.78 -11.10
N MET A 450 -6.83 -6.83 -11.35
CA MET A 450 -5.45 -6.90 -10.89
C MET A 450 -5.33 -6.83 -9.36
N SER A 451 -6.22 -6.08 -8.71
CA SER A 451 -6.28 -5.94 -7.26
C SER A 451 -6.54 -7.26 -6.51
N ALA A 452 -7.04 -8.30 -7.19
CA ALA A 452 -7.21 -9.66 -6.65
C ALA A 452 -5.88 -10.30 -6.19
N ARG A 453 -4.73 -9.72 -6.56
CA ARG A 453 -3.41 -10.13 -6.07
C ARG A 453 -3.15 -9.70 -4.63
N ALA A 454 -3.90 -8.74 -4.10
CA ALA A 454 -3.80 -8.29 -2.73
C ALA A 454 -4.75 -9.07 -1.80
N GLU A 455 -4.49 -8.99 -0.51
CA GLU A 455 -5.35 -9.57 0.53
C GLU A 455 -6.64 -8.79 0.75
N CYS A 456 -6.59 -7.48 0.47
CA CYS A 456 -7.71 -6.58 0.62
C CYS A 456 -7.68 -5.51 -0.48
N VAL A 457 -8.86 -5.07 -0.91
CA VAL A 457 -9.05 -4.01 -1.91
C VAL A 457 -9.88 -2.90 -1.29
N MET A 458 -9.41 -1.66 -1.37
CA MET A 458 -10.09 -0.51 -0.79
C MET A 458 -10.85 0.29 -1.84
N LEU A 459 -12.15 0.48 -1.61
CA LEU A 459 -13.00 1.42 -2.33
C LEU A 459 -13.10 2.75 -1.56
N ASN A 460 -13.06 3.85 -2.31
CA ASN A 460 -13.30 5.19 -1.79
C ASN A 460 -14.81 5.43 -1.54
N LYS A 461 -15.13 6.51 -0.83
CA LYS A 461 -16.53 6.93 -0.61
C LYS A 461 -17.13 7.55 -1.89
N GLY A 462 -18.42 7.34 -2.11
CA GLY A 462 -19.17 7.95 -3.21
C GLY A 462 -20.62 7.44 -3.31
N PRO A 463 -21.46 8.10 -4.12
CA PRO A 463 -22.90 7.82 -4.18
C PRO A 463 -23.23 6.37 -4.61
N HIS A 464 -22.36 5.74 -5.40
CA HIS A 464 -22.57 4.38 -5.92
C HIS A 464 -21.69 3.34 -5.21
N VAL A 465 -21.20 3.63 -4.00
CA VAL A 465 -20.24 2.75 -3.30
C VAL A 465 -20.81 1.36 -3.02
N ALA A 466 -22.10 1.24 -2.68
CA ALA A 466 -22.72 -0.06 -2.44
C ALA A 466 -22.77 -0.92 -3.72
N GLU A 467 -23.08 -0.32 -4.87
CA GLU A 467 -23.06 -0.98 -6.18
C GLU A 467 -21.63 -1.39 -6.57
N ALA A 468 -20.64 -0.53 -6.30
CA ALA A 468 -19.24 -0.82 -6.53
C ALA A 468 -18.73 -2.00 -5.70
N VAL A 469 -19.17 -2.13 -4.44
CA VAL A 469 -18.86 -3.30 -3.60
C VAL A 469 -19.41 -4.57 -4.22
N ALA A 470 -20.67 -4.58 -4.64
CA ALA A 470 -21.28 -5.76 -5.28
C ALA A 470 -20.57 -6.14 -6.59
N ALA A 471 -20.22 -5.15 -7.41
CA ALA A 471 -19.48 -5.37 -8.64
C ALA A 471 -18.08 -5.93 -8.38
N LEU A 472 -17.38 -5.41 -7.37
CA LEU A 472 -16.05 -5.88 -6.96
C LEU A 472 -16.11 -7.30 -6.38
N ASP A 473 -17.08 -7.60 -5.51
CA ASP A 473 -17.28 -8.92 -4.92
C ASP A 473 -17.46 -9.99 -6.01
N HIS A 474 -18.34 -9.73 -6.97
CA HIS A 474 -18.57 -10.63 -8.10
C HIS A 474 -17.32 -10.79 -8.97
N LEU A 475 -16.60 -9.70 -9.27
CA LEU A 475 -15.36 -9.76 -10.03
C LEU A 475 -14.28 -10.59 -9.32
N LEU A 476 -14.06 -10.34 -8.03
CA LEU A 476 -13.07 -11.06 -7.21
C LEU A 476 -13.41 -12.54 -7.10
N THR A 477 -14.69 -12.89 -6.92
CA THR A 477 -15.16 -14.29 -6.92
C THR A 477 -14.86 -14.98 -8.24
N ARG A 478 -15.12 -14.33 -9.37
CA ARG A 478 -14.78 -14.88 -10.69
C ARG A 478 -13.27 -15.01 -10.89
N MET A 479 -12.48 -14.05 -10.43
CA MET A 479 -11.03 -14.07 -10.57
C MET A 479 -10.36 -15.12 -9.67
N ALA A 480 -10.91 -15.39 -8.48
CA ALA A 480 -10.36 -16.37 -7.54
C ALA A 480 -10.20 -17.78 -8.15
N ALA A 481 -11.09 -18.17 -9.06
CA ALA A 481 -11.00 -19.46 -9.75
C ALA A 481 -9.91 -19.48 -10.85
N ASN A 482 -9.50 -18.33 -11.37
CA ASN A 482 -8.54 -18.22 -12.48
C ASN A 482 -7.13 -17.89 -11.99
N GLN A 483 -7.01 -17.15 -10.89
CA GLN A 483 -5.75 -16.61 -10.41
C GLN A 483 -5.70 -16.60 -8.88
N THR A 484 -4.57 -17.03 -8.33
CA THR A 484 -4.22 -16.84 -6.92
C THR A 484 -2.91 -16.07 -6.86
N LYS A 485 -2.92 -14.86 -6.27
CA LYS A 485 -1.76 -13.97 -6.31
C LYS A 485 -1.30 -13.79 -7.77
N LYS A 486 -0.01 -13.95 -8.06
CA LYS A 486 0.54 -13.94 -9.41
C LYS A 486 0.48 -15.28 -10.15
N THR A 487 -0.17 -16.30 -9.58
CA THR A 487 -0.23 -17.67 -10.13
C THR A 487 -1.55 -17.92 -10.84
N PRO A 488 -1.54 -18.19 -12.16
CA PRO A 488 -2.70 -18.75 -12.85
C PRO A 488 -3.01 -20.16 -12.33
N MET A 489 -4.28 -20.45 -12.05
CA MET A 489 -4.72 -21.73 -11.46
C MET A 489 -5.17 -22.77 -12.50
N LEU A 490 -5.22 -22.40 -13.78
CA LEU A 490 -5.57 -23.28 -14.92
C LEU A 490 -6.81 -24.16 -14.67
N ARG A 491 -7.88 -23.57 -14.13
CA ARG A 491 -9.17 -24.28 -14.04
C ARG A 491 -9.65 -24.70 -15.44
N ALA A 492 -10.43 -25.78 -15.50
CA ALA A 492 -11.06 -26.20 -16.75
C ALA A 492 -11.85 -25.04 -17.39
N LEU A 493 -11.58 -24.78 -18.67
CA LEU A 493 -12.25 -23.74 -19.43
C LEU A 493 -13.66 -24.22 -19.79
N ARG A 494 -14.64 -23.36 -19.55
CA ARG A 494 -16.07 -23.58 -19.87
C ARG A 494 -16.63 -22.44 -20.72
N SER A 495 -15.74 -21.70 -21.37
CA SER A 495 -16.09 -20.55 -22.20
C SER A 495 -16.54 -20.95 -23.61
N TRP A 496 -16.39 -22.24 -23.93
CA TRP A 496 -16.89 -22.91 -25.12
C TRP A 496 -17.34 -24.32 -24.73
#